data_AF-A0A3M1B549-F1
#
_entry.id   AF-A0A3M1B549-F1
#
_cell.length_a   1.000
_cell.length_b   1.000
_cell.length_c   1.000
_cell.angle_alpha   90.00
_cell.angle_beta   90.00
_cell.angle_gamma   90.00
#
_symmetry.space_group_name_H-M   'P 1'
#
loop_
_entity.id
_entity.type
_entity.pdbx_description
1 polymer ?
#
loop_
_entity_poly.entity_id
_entity_poly.type
_entity_poly.pdbx_seq_one_letter_code
_entity_poly.pdbx_strand_id
1 'polypeptide(L)'
;GIIFQAVTLTFAVLFMMLFLYKSGTIKVTQKLRSGVIMATGAILLVYIINLVLSFFGMNVPYLHEGGMMGIGISLLIIGVAAMNLLLDFDNFDKGEQYGAPAYMEWFCAMGLIITLVWLYIEILRLLSILSGRD
;
A
#
# COMPACT_ATOMS: atom_id res chain seq x y z
N GLY A 1 1.01 -20.08 10.27
CA GLY A 1 0.94 -18.82 11.04
C GLY A 1 0.71 -17.68 10.07
N ILE A 2 -0.33 -16.87 10.31
CA ILE A 2 -0.80 -15.82 9.38
C ILE A 2 0.33 -14.82 9.05
N ILE A 3 1.20 -14.54 10.03
CA ILE A 3 2.37 -13.66 9.89
C ILE A 3 3.32 -14.13 8.79
N PHE A 4 3.70 -15.41 8.77
CA PHE A 4 4.63 -15.94 7.78
C PHE A 4 4.04 -15.94 6.36
N GLN A 5 2.73 -16.20 6.25
CA GLN A 5 2.02 -16.07 4.97
C GLN A 5 1.98 -14.63 4.48
N ALA A 6 1.70 -13.66 5.37
CA ALA A 6 1.70 -12.26 5.02
C ALA A 6 3.07 -11.79 4.52
N VAL A 7 4.15 -12.12 5.23
CA VAL A 7 5.52 -11.79 4.78
C VAL A 7 5.81 -12.36 3.40
N THR A 8 5.49 -13.65 3.19
CA THR A 8 5.72 -14.31 1.90
C THR A 8 4.93 -13.64 0.77
N LEU A 9 3.68 -13.25 1.02
CA LEU A 9 2.84 -12.53 0.06
C LEU A 9 3.36 -11.11 -0.20
N THR A 10 3.81 -10.37 0.82
CA THR A 10 4.42 -9.04 0.64
C THR A 10 5.62 -9.11 -0.28
N PHE A 11 6.53 -10.07 -0.05
CA PHE A 11 7.68 -10.27 -0.92
C PHE A 11 7.25 -10.71 -2.33
N ALA A 12 6.27 -11.61 -2.45
CA ALA A 12 5.75 -12.03 -3.75
C ALA A 12 5.18 -10.84 -4.57
N VAL A 13 4.39 -9.97 -3.93
CA VAL A 13 3.84 -8.76 -4.56
C VAL A 13 4.95 -7.79 -4.93
N LEU A 14 5.93 -7.58 -4.06
CA LEU A 14 7.09 -6.74 -4.34
C LEU A 14 7.86 -7.23 -5.56
N PHE A 15 8.23 -8.51 -5.61
CA PHE A 15 8.97 -9.07 -6.74
C PHE A 15 8.14 -9.06 -8.02
N MET A 16 6.83 -9.32 -7.94
CA MET A 16 5.93 -9.25 -9.08
C MET A 16 5.85 -7.83 -9.64
N MET A 17 5.67 -6.82 -8.78
CA MET A 17 5.62 -5.42 -9.21
C MET A 17 6.97 -4.93 -9.75
N LEU A 18 8.08 -5.34 -9.15
CA LEU A 18 9.42 -5.02 -9.63
C LEU A 18 9.66 -5.64 -11.01
N PHE A 19 9.25 -6.90 -11.22
CA PHE A 19 9.33 -7.55 -12.52
C PHE A 19 8.45 -6.86 -13.57
N LEU A 20 7.22 -6.50 -13.23
CA LEU A 20 6.29 -5.77 -14.10
C LEU A 20 6.83 -4.39 -14.50
N TYR A 21 7.42 -3.67 -13.54
CA TYR A 21 8.05 -2.38 -13.78
C TYR A 21 9.26 -2.52 -14.73
N LYS A 22 10.19 -3.43 -14.40
CA LYS A 22 11.40 -3.68 -15.20
C LYS A 22 11.08 -4.21 -16.60
N SER A 23 10.01 -4.99 -16.76
CA SER A 23 9.53 -5.48 -18.06
C SER A 23 9.01 -4.35 -18.96
N GLY A 24 8.85 -3.13 -18.45
CA GLY A 24 8.41 -1.96 -19.22
C GLY A 24 6.95 -2.03 -19.69
N THR A 25 6.20 -3.04 -19.27
CA THR A 25 4.79 -3.25 -19.64
C THR A 25 3.89 -2.19 -19.01
N ILE A 26 4.22 -1.72 -17.80
CA ILE A 26 3.48 -0.66 -17.09
C ILE A 26 4.34 0.60 -17.04
N LYS A 27 4.05 1.56 -17.92
CA LYS A 27 4.65 2.90 -17.82
C LYS A 27 3.91 3.71 -16.77
N VAL A 28 4.63 4.14 -15.74
CA VAL A 28 4.13 5.03 -14.69
C VAL A 28 3.92 6.42 -15.29
N THR A 29 2.72 6.66 -15.83
CA THR A 29 2.34 7.97 -16.36
C THR A 29 1.99 8.94 -15.23
N GLN A 30 2.12 10.25 -15.49
CA GLN A 30 1.68 11.31 -14.58
C GLN A 30 0.23 11.11 -14.08
N LYS A 31 -0.66 10.60 -14.95
CA LYS A 31 -2.06 10.29 -14.59
C LYS A 31 -2.16 9.13 -13.59
N LEU A 32 -1.39 8.06 -13.80
CA LEU A 32 -1.35 6.92 -12.88
C LEU A 32 -0.77 7.34 -11.52
N ARG A 33 0.33 8.10 -11.53
CA ARG A 33 0.95 8.68 -10.33
C ARG A 33 -0.04 9.52 -9.52
N SER A 34 -0.69 10.49 -10.16
CA SER A 34 -1.68 11.33 -9.50
C SER A 34 -2.85 10.51 -8.96
N GLY A 35 -3.34 9.53 -9.73
CA GLY A 35 -4.41 8.62 -9.32
C GLY A 35 -4.10 7.83 -8.04
N VAL A 36 -2.91 7.23 -7.96
CA VAL A 36 -2.51 6.43 -6.79
C VAL A 36 -2.25 7.31 -5.57
N ILE A 37 -1.64 8.49 -5.74
CA ILE A 37 -1.45 9.45 -4.66
C ILE A 37 -2.82 9.92 -4.10
N MET A 38 -3.77 10.23 -4.99
CA MET A 38 -5.14 10.56 -4.58
C MET A 38 -5.81 9.40 -3.84
N ALA A 39 -5.68 8.16 -4.33
CA ALA A 39 -6.24 6.99 -3.67
C ALA A 39 -5.63 6.77 -2.27
N THR A 40 -4.32 6.93 -2.14
CA THR A 40 -3.60 6.83 -0.86
C THR A 40 -4.06 7.92 0.11
N GLY A 41 -4.20 9.15 -0.38
CA GLY A 41 -4.73 10.27 0.40
C GLY A 41 -6.18 10.06 0.84
N ALA A 42 -7.03 9.45 0.00
CA ALA A 42 -8.40 9.10 0.35
C ALA A 42 -8.45 8.04 1.45
N ILE A 43 -7.62 7.00 1.37
CA ILE A 43 -7.50 5.97 2.41
C ILE A 43 -7.06 6.60 3.74
N LEU A 44 -6.06 7.48 3.69
CA LEU A 44 -5.56 8.21 4.85
C LEU A 44 -6.66 9.08 5.48
N LEU A 45 -7.45 9.79 4.66
CA LEU A 45 -8.60 10.56 5.13
C LEU A 45 -9.64 9.69 5.83
N VAL A 46 -9.96 8.51 5.27
CA VAL A 46 -10.89 7.56 5.89
C VAL A 46 -10.37 7.11 7.25
N TYR A 47 -9.07 6.81 7.37
CA TYR A 47 -8.46 6.46 8.66
C TYR A 47 -8.51 7.61 9.67
N ILE A 48 -8.26 8.87 9.24
CA ILE A 48 -8.38 10.04 10.12
C ILE A 48 -9.82 10.23 10.59
N ILE A 49 -10.79 10.15 9.69
CA ILE A 49 -12.21 10.27 10.03
C ILE A 49 -12.61 9.21 11.05
N ASN A 50 -12.16 7.97 10.86
CA ASN A 50 -12.40 6.87 11.80
C ASN A 50 -11.78 7.17 13.18
N LEU A 51 -10.54 7.65 13.21
CA LEU A 51 -9.85 8.02 14.44
C LEU A 51 -10.56 9.16 15.19
N VAL A 52 -11.02 10.20 14.48
CA VAL A 52 -11.78 11.30 15.07
C VAL A 52 -13.12 10.80 15.62
N LEU A 53 -13.86 10.00 14.86
CA LEU A 53 -15.14 9.42 15.30
C LEU A 53 -14.97 8.52 16.54
N SER A 54 -13.84 7.79 16.62
CA SER A 54 -13.48 6.99 17.78
C SER A 54 -13.29 7.84 19.05
N PHE A 55 -12.81 9.08 18.95
CA PHE A 55 -12.73 10.00 20.11
C PHE A 55 -14.10 10.45 20.62
N PHE A 56 -15.12 10.47 19.75
CA PHE A 56 -16.50 10.79 20.12
C PHE A 56 -17.29 9.56 20.62
N GLY A 57 -16.62 8.42 20.85
CA GLY A 57 -17.26 7.18 21.32
C GLY A 57 -18.14 6.49 20.26
N MET A 58 -18.16 7.00 19.03
CA MET A 58 -18.79 6.33 17.88
C MET A 58 -17.73 5.46 17.19
N ASN A 59 -17.66 4.20 17.59
CA ASN A 59 -17.01 3.19 16.76
C ASN A 59 -17.89 2.97 15.53
N VAL A 60 -17.48 3.48 14.38
CA VAL A 60 -18.17 3.22 13.11
C VAL A 60 -18.07 1.70 12.83
N PRO A 61 -19.19 0.95 12.87
CA PRO A 61 -19.16 -0.51 12.73
C PRO A 61 -18.71 -0.95 11.33
N TYR A 62 -18.88 -0.08 10.32
CA TYR A 62 -18.64 -0.41 8.92
C TYR A 62 -17.19 -0.78 8.55
N LEU A 63 -16.20 -0.55 9.43
CA LEU A 63 -14.81 -1.02 9.24
C LEU A 63 -14.44 -2.28 10.05
N HIS A 64 -15.25 -2.66 11.04
CA HIS A 64 -14.96 -3.74 12.01
C HIS A 64 -16.04 -4.83 12.06
N GLU A 65 -17.20 -4.67 11.41
CA GLU A 65 -18.10 -5.79 11.17
C GLU A 65 -17.56 -6.60 9.99
N GLY A 66 -16.86 -7.68 10.32
CA GLY A 66 -16.29 -8.68 9.42
C GLY A 66 -17.31 -9.25 8.44
N GLY A 67 -17.48 -8.57 7.32
CA GLY A 67 -18.30 -8.98 6.19
C GLY A 67 -17.56 -8.81 4.86
N MET A 68 -18.12 -9.39 3.80
CA MET A 68 -17.64 -9.37 2.40
C MET A 68 -17.11 -7.99 1.94
N MET A 69 -17.65 -6.90 2.51
CA MET A 69 -17.25 -5.52 2.22
C MET A 69 -15.84 -5.17 2.75
N GLY A 70 -15.44 -5.67 3.92
CA GLY A 70 -14.09 -5.47 4.48
C GLY A 70 -13.00 -6.19 3.69
N ILE A 71 -13.31 -7.38 3.15
CA ILE A 71 -12.43 -8.12 2.23
C ILE A 71 -12.23 -7.30 0.95
N GLY A 72 -13.32 -6.78 0.37
CA GLY A 72 -13.26 -5.97 -0.85
C GLY A 72 -12.45 -4.68 -0.68
N ILE A 73 -12.65 -3.96 0.43
CA ILE A 73 -11.88 -2.75 0.75
C ILE A 73 -10.40 -3.09 0.95
N SER A 74 -10.08 -4.14 1.72
CA SER A 74 -8.68 -4.55 1.96
C SER A 74 -7.97 -4.94 0.66
N LEU A 75 -8.67 -5.66 -0.23
CA LEU A 75 -8.14 -5.97 -1.57
C LEU A 75 -7.86 -4.71 -2.40
N LEU A 76 -8.75 -3.72 -2.35
CA LEU A 76 -8.57 -2.44 -3.04
C LEU A 76 -7.33 -1.71 -2.48
N ILE A 77 -7.19 -1.64 -1.16
CA ILE A 77 -6.04 -1.00 -0.50
C ILE A 77 -4.74 -1.73 -0.83
N ILE A 78 -4.72 -3.06 -0.84
CA ILE A 78 -3.55 -3.86 -1.28
C ILE A 78 -3.20 -3.53 -2.73
N GLY A 79 -4.19 -3.42 -3.61
CA GLY A 79 -3.99 -2.99 -5.00
C GLY A 79 -3.35 -1.61 -5.09
N VAL A 80 -3.85 -0.64 -4.32
CA VAL A 80 -3.29 0.72 -4.25
C VAL A 80 -1.87 0.72 -3.69
N ALA A 81 -1.61 -0.04 -2.63
CA ALA A 81 -0.28 -0.19 -2.04
C ALA A 81 0.71 -0.82 -3.03
N ALA A 82 0.28 -1.83 -3.79
CA ALA A 82 1.09 -2.44 -4.84
C ALA A 82 1.37 -1.46 -6.00
N MET A 83 0.43 -0.56 -6.31
CA MET A 83 0.69 0.53 -7.25
C MET A 83 1.61 1.62 -6.68
N ASN A 84 1.60 1.88 -5.37
CA ASN A 84 2.58 2.76 -4.74
C ASN A 84 4.00 2.20 -4.85
N LEU A 85 4.19 0.88 -4.74
CA LEU A 85 5.49 0.25 -5.01
C LEU A 85 6.01 0.57 -6.42
N LEU A 86 5.15 0.57 -7.45
CA LEU A 86 5.54 0.99 -8.80
C LEU A 86 5.99 2.44 -8.85
N LEU A 87 5.35 3.32 -8.08
CA LEU A 87 5.75 4.72 -7.98
C LEU A 87 7.07 4.90 -7.25
N ASP A 88 7.32 4.09 -6.22
CA ASP A 88 8.58 4.09 -5.50
C ASP A 88 9.74 3.66 -6.42
N PHE A 89 9.54 2.63 -7.24
CA PHE A 89 10.52 2.23 -8.26
C PHE A 89 10.73 3.32 -9.32
N ASP A 90 9.66 3.97 -9.78
CA ASP A 90 9.77 5.08 -10.73
C ASP A 90 10.43 6.34 -10.14
N ASN A 91 10.27 6.58 -8.83
CA ASN A 91 11.00 7.62 -8.13
C ASN A 91 12.49 7.29 -8.02
N PHE A 92 12.83 6.01 -7.83
CA PHE A 92 14.22 5.54 -7.80
C PHE A 92 14.90 5.73 -9.17
N ASP A 93 14.30 5.24 -10.26
CA ASP A 93 14.83 5.38 -11.62
C ASP A 93 14.99 6.85 -12.04
N LYS A 94 14.03 7.71 -11.67
CA LYS A 94 14.15 9.16 -11.89
C LYS A 94 15.27 9.77 -11.05
N GLY A 95 15.39 9.37 -9.79
CA GLY A 95 16.47 9.82 -8.92
C GLY A 95 17.86 9.54 -9.51
N GLU A 96 18.04 8.34 -10.07
CA GLU A 96 19.27 7.95 -10.77
C GLU A 96 19.49 8.77 -12.05
N GLN A 97 18.46 8.92 -12.90
CA GLN A 97 18.56 9.67 -14.17
C GLN A 97 18.88 11.16 -14.00
N TYR A 98 18.38 11.78 -12.93
CA TYR A 98 18.64 13.20 -12.64
C TYR A 98 19.96 13.42 -11.87
N GLY A 99 20.76 12.38 -11.64
CA GLY A 99 22.02 12.47 -10.88
C GLY A 99 21.80 12.98 -9.47
N ALA A 100 20.71 12.54 -8.83
CA ALA A 100 20.29 13.10 -7.56
C ALA A 100 21.34 12.87 -6.46
N PRO A 101 21.60 13.88 -5.60
CA PRO A 101 22.55 13.77 -4.50
C PRO A 101 22.17 12.65 -3.52
N ALA A 102 23.17 12.05 -2.85
CA ALA A 102 23.03 10.83 -2.02
C ALA A 102 21.93 10.88 -0.92
N TYR A 103 21.50 12.06 -0.47
CA TYR A 103 20.38 12.18 0.48
C TYR A 103 19.03 11.77 -0.14
N MET A 104 18.91 11.87 -1.46
CA MET A 104 17.67 11.60 -2.19
C MET A 104 17.49 10.09 -2.41
N GLU A 105 18.57 9.33 -2.52
CA GLU A 105 18.56 7.86 -2.52
C GLU A 105 17.99 7.33 -1.21
N TRP A 106 18.44 7.89 -0.07
CA TRP A 106 17.93 7.51 1.25
C TRP A 106 16.44 7.82 1.39
N PHE A 107 15.98 8.96 0.89
CA PHE A 107 14.57 9.33 0.90
C PHE A 107 13.71 8.37 0.04
N CYS A 108 14.20 8.00 -1.14
CA CYS A 108 13.51 7.02 -1.99
C CYS A 108 13.46 5.63 -1.32
N ALA A 109 14.56 5.19 -0.70
CA ALA A 109 14.61 3.93 0.04
C ALA A 109 13.67 3.93 1.24
N MET A 110 13.56 5.04 1.97
CA MET A 110 12.59 5.17 3.06
C MET A 110 11.15 5.07 2.56
N GLY A 111 10.81 5.76 1.47
CA GLY A 111 9.48 5.69 0.85
C GLY A 111 9.10 4.24 0.52
N LEU A 112 10.01 3.52 -0.14
CA LEU A 112 9.83 2.11 -0.47
C LEU A 112 9.61 1.25 0.79
N ILE A 113 10.40 1.43 1.84
CA ILE A 113 10.25 0.67 3.10
C ILE A 113 8.90 0.97 3.75
N ILE A 114 8.46 2.23 3.78
CA ILE A 114 7.17 2.62 4.36
C ILE A 114 6.03 1.95 3.58
N THR A 115 6.07 2.00 2.25
CA THR A 115 5.07 1.33 1.39
C THR A 115 5.07 -0.18 1.61
N LEU A 116 6.25 -0.79 1.79
CA LEU A 116 6.40 -2.24 2.02
C LEU A 116 5.80 -2.66 3.37
N VAL A 117 6.09 -1.90 4.43
CA VAL A 117 5.51 -2.14 5.77
C VAL A 117 3.99 -1.93 5.73
N TRP A 118 3.52 -0.90 5.04
CA TRP A 118 2.09 -0.65 4.90
C TRP A 118 1.38 -1.78 4.14
N LEU A 119 1.95 -2.24 3.03
CA LEU A 119 1.45 -3.40 2.28
C LEU A 119 1.40 -4.65 3.15
N TYR A 120 2.41 -4.88 3.99
CA TYR A 120 2.44 -6.00 4.93
C TYR A 120 1.28 -5.94 5.94
N ILE A 121 1.01 -4.77 6.52
CA ILE A 121 -0.11 -4.58 7.46
C ILE A 121 -1.44 -4.85 6.76
N GLU A 122 -1.62 -4.39 5.52
CA GLU A 122 -2.87 -4.61 4.80
C GLU A 122 -3.07 -6.09 4.40
N ILE A 123 -2.01 -6.79 4.01
CA ILE A 123 -2.07 -8.24 3.73
C ILE A 123 -2.38 -9.02 5.02
N LEU A 124 -1.75 -8.66 6.15
CA LEU A 124 -2.08 -9.23 7.45
C LEU A 124 -3.56 -9.04 7.78
N ARG A 125 -4.08 -7.82 7.57
CA ARG A 125 -5.48 -7.50 7.80
C ARG A 125 -6.40 -8.35 6.93
N LEU A 126 -6.12 -8.44 5.62
CA LEU A 126 -6.86 -9.30 4.71
C LEU A 126 -6.88 -10.75 5.20
N LEU A 127 -5.73 -11.31 5.56
CA LEU A 127 -5.65 -12.68 6.07
C LEU A 127 -6.35 -12.86 7.42
N SER A 128 -6.39 -11.84 8.27
CA SER A 128 -7.12 -11.86 9.55
C SER A 128 -8.63 -12.02 9.31
N ILE A 129 -9.18 -11.19 8.42
CA ILE A 129 -10.59 -11.24 8.01
C ILE A 129 -10.90 -12.60 7.37
N LEU A 130 -10.03 -13.08 6.47
CA LEU A 130 -10.24 -14.35 5.77
C LEU A 130 -10.15 -15.58 6.71
N SER A 131 -9.37 -15.46 7.79
CA SER A 131 -9.23 -16.51 8.80
C SER A 131 -10.37 -16.51 9.83
N GLY A 132 -11.35 -15.60 9.72
CA GLY A 132 -12.46 -15.46 10.65
C GLY A 132 -12.03 -15.09 12.08
N ARG A 133 -10.89 -14.41 12.23
CA ARG A 133 -10.37 -13.94 13.53
C ARG A 133 -10.67 -12.45 13.74
N ASP A 134 -11.89 -12.04 13.38
CA ASP A 134 -12.48 -10.76 13.79
C ASP A 134 -13.16 -10.92 15.15
#